data_AF-A0A4Y2NIN4-F1
#
_entry.id   AF-A0A4Y2NIN4-F1
#
_cell.length_a   1.000
_cell.length_b   1.000
_cell.length_c   1.000
_cell.angle_alpha   90.00
_cell.angle_beta   90.00
_cell.angle_gamma   90.00
#
_symmetry.space_group_name_H-M   'P 1'
#
loop_
_entity.id
_entity.type
_entity.pdbx_description
1 polymer ?
#
loop_
_entity_poly.entity_id
_entity_poly.type
_entity_poly.pdbx_seq_one_letter_code
_entity_poly.pdbx_strand_id
1 'polypeptide(L)'
;MSVFEEEKLPSSFLHEVVSKSQDTIVLRSNVRNLEECGKWALEFGDATKTEWNSRSSNPNGERFVCWKKFVCHHSGFMKVSADANKRSFSKNSNCNATINIKVKLDTATSRRKDSFIQVSKF
;
A
#
# COMPACT_ATOMS: atom_id res chain seq x y z
N MET A 1 16.19 -6.33 10.89
CA MET A 1 14.80 -5.90 11.15
C MET A 1 14.65 -4.50 10.59
N SER A 2 13.97 -4.32 9.46
CA SER A 2 13.73 -2.98 8.91
C SER A 2 12.64 -2.31 9.75
N VAL A 3 13.03 -1.30 10.52
CA VAL A 3 12.12 -0.50 11.33
C VAL A 3 11.32 0.37 10.37
N PHE A 4 10.00 0.38 10.51
CA PHE A 4 9.18 1.36 9.82
C PHE A 4 9.45 2.74 10.42
N GLU A 5 9.81 3.67 9.56
CA GLU A 5 10.08 5.06 9.92
C GLU A 5 8.93 5.92 9.39
N GLU A 6 8.22 6.59 10.30
CA GLU A 6 7.12 7.48 9.92
C GLU A 6 7.58 8.65 9.05
N GLU A 7 8.84 9.07 9.19
CA GLU A 7 9.48 10.12 8.38
C GLU A 7 9.53 9.78 6.89
N LYS A 8 9.42 8.49 6.53
CA LYS A 8 9.41 8.01 5.14
C LYS A 8 8.01 7.95 4.54
N LEU A 9 6.98 8.42 5.24
CA LEU A 9 5.62 8.45 4.72
C LEU A 9 5.45 9.54 3.64
N PRO A 10 4.58 9.33 2.63
CA PRO A 10 4.32 10.31 1.58
C PRO A 10 3.88 11.67 2.13
N SER A 11 4.63 12.73 1.84
CA SER A 11 4.34 14.09 2.32
C SER A 11 3.19 14.75 1.58
N SER A 12 2.85 14.28 0.37
CA SER A 12 1.67 14.77 -0.37
C SER A 12 0.34 14.42 0.29
N PHE A 13 0.36 13.52 1.28
CA PHE A 13 -0.83 12.99 1.91
C PHE A 13 -0.77 13.15 3.42
N LEU A 14 -1.91 13.50 4.00
CA LEU A 14 -2.07 13.43 5.44
C LEU A 14 -2.20 11.96 5.84
N HIS A 15 -1.62 11.62 6.98
CA HIS A 15 -1.65 10.25 7.47
C HIS A 15 -1.68 10.20 9.00
N GLU A 16 -2.31 9.15 9.52
CA GLU A 16 -2.33 8.81 10.94
C GLU A 16 -2.11 7.31 11.09
N VAL A 17 -1.13 6.91 11.90
CA VAL A 17 -0.88 5.49 12.16
C VAL A 17 -1.91 4.98 13.17
N VAL A 18 -2.71 4.00 12.78
CA VAL A 18 -3.78 3.42 13.61
C VAL A 18 -3.26 2.26 14.46
N SER A 19 -2.43 1.41 13.87
CA SER A 19 -1.83 0.29 14.59
C SER A 19 -0.49 -0.11 13.99
N LYS A 20 0.39 -0.58 14.86
CA LYS A 20 1.69 -1.15 14.52
C LYS A 20 1.79 -2.54 15.15
N SER A 21 2.16 -3.52 14.34
CA SER A 21 2.55 -4.86 14.76
C SER A 21 3.92 -5.19 14.15
N GLN A 22 4.49 -6.33 14.52
CA GLN A 22 5.82 -6.73 14.02
C GLN A 22 5.91 -6.76 12.48
N ASP A 23 4.84 -7.23 11.81
CA ASP A 23 4.86 -7.45 10.36
C ASP A 23 3.88 -6.58 9.58
N THR A 24 2.96 -5.89 10.27
CA THR A 24 1.88 -5.13 9.62
C THR A 24 1.68 -3.78 10.29
N ILE A 25 1.54 -2.76 9.46
CA ILE A 25 1.27 -1.40 9.88
C ILE A 25 0.01 -0.94 9.16
N VAL A 26 -0.93 -0.42 9.94
CA VAL A 26 -2.19 0.11 9.43
C VAL A 26 -2.19 1.60 9.65
N LEU A 27 -2.26 2.35 8.56
CA LEU A 27 -2.39 3.80 8.57
C LEU A 27 -3.68 4.22 7.87
N ARG A 28 -4.20 5.37 8.27
CA ARG A 28 -5.22 6.10 7.52
C ARG A 28 -4.55 7.22 6.76
N SER A 29 -5.03 7.48 5.56
CA SER A 29 -4.54 8.57 4.72
C SER A 29 -5.70 9.13 3.91
N ASN A 30 -5.55 10.37 3.45
CA ASN A 30 -6.56 11.11 2.70
C ASN A 30 -6.60 10.77 1.19
N VAL A 31 -6.15 9.56 0.81
CA VAL A 31 -6.18 9.04 -0.57
C VAL A 31 -7.62 8.78 -1.05
N ARG A 32 -7.98 9.28 -2.23
CA ARG A 32 -9.36 9.33 -2.74
C ARG A 32 -9.64 8.45 -3.96
N ASN A 33 -8.63 8.17 -4.78
CA ASN A 33 -8.82 7.49 -6.06
C ASN A 33 -7.61 6.60 -6.43
N LEU A 34 -7.72 5.92 -7.58
CA LEU A 34 -6.71 4.94 -8.01
C LEU A 34 -5.38 5.59 -8.43
N GLU A 35 -5.42 6.82 -8.95
CA GLU A 35 -4.23 7.58 -9.32
C GLU A 35 -3.45 7.99 -8.07
N GLU A 36 -4.14 8.52 -7.07
CA GLU A 36 -3.56 8.85 -5.76
C GLU A 36 -3.04 7.61 -5.04
N CYS A 37 -3.67 6.43 -5.19
CA CYS A 37 -3.09 5.17 -4.70
C CYS A 37 -1.72 4.87 -5.34
N GLY A 38 -1.57 5.17 -6.63
CA GLY A 38 -0.31 5.05 -7.35
C GLY A 38 0.73 6.04 -6.85
N LYS A 39 0.33 7.31 -6.73
CA LYS A 39 1.19 8.39 -6.22
C LYS A 39 1.69 8.10 -4.79
N TRP A 40 0.80 7.65 -3.90
CA TRP A 40 1.16 7.27 -2.53
C TRP A 40 2.23 6.18 -2.51
N ALA A 41 2.05 5.11 -3.28
CA ALA A 41 3.02 4.01 -3.33
C ALA A 41 4.35 4.43 -3.97
N LEU A 42 4.32 5.35 -4.94
CA LEU A 42 5.51 5.88 -5.59
C LEU A 42 6.33 6.76 -4.65
N GLU A 43 5.69 7.70 -3.94
CA GLU A 43 6.38 8.55 -2.95
C GLU A 43 6.95 7.74 -1.80
N PHE A 44 6.18 6.79 -1.27
CA PHE A 44 6.66 5.90 -0.22
C PHE A 44 7.82 5.02 -0.72
N GLY A 45 7.72 4.56 -1.96
CA GLY A 45 8.79 3.81 -2.62
C GLY A 45 10.08 4.61 -2.77
N ASP A 46 9.99 5.88 -3.19
CA ASP A 46 11.16 6.74 -3.32
C ASP A 46 11.80 7.05 -1.94
N ALA A 47 11.00 7.31 -0.92
CA ALA A 47 11.48 7.56 0.44
C ALA A 47 12.14 6.31 1.07
N THR A 48 11.60 5.12 0.80
CA THR A 48 12.11 3.84 1.31
C THR A 48 13.11 3.16 0.38
N LYS A 49 13.44 3.78 -0.77
CA LYS A 49 14.25 3.19 -1.85
C LYS A 49 13.79 1.78 -2.24
N THR A 50 12.48 1.59 -2.29
CA THR A 50 11.81 0.35 -2.64
C THR A 50 10.88 0.58 -3.83
N GLU A 51 11.15 -0.09 -4.95
CA GLU A 51 10.21 -0.10 -6.07
C GLU A 51 9.02 -1.04 -5.76
N TRP A 52 7.82 -0.56 -6.08
CA TRP A 52 6.54 -1.22 -5.79
C TRP A 52 5.78 -1.53 -7.08
N ASN A 53 5.66 -2.82 -7.40
CA ASN A 53 4.96 -3.30 -8.58
C ASN A 53 3.45 -3.41 -8.30
N SER A 54 2.62 -2.85 -9.19
CA SER A 54 1.17 -3.03 -9.14
C SER A 54 0.81 -4.50 -9.39
N ARG A 55 0.22 -5.16 -8.39
CA ARG A 55 -0.18 -6.57 -8.48
C ARG A 55 -1.62 -6.74 -8.95
N SER A 56 -2.52 -5.92 -8.42
CA SER A 56 -3.96 -6.00 -8.71
C SER A 56 -4.66 -4.73 -8.27
N SER A 57 -5.70 -4.33 -8.98
CA SER A 57 -6.53 -3.17 -8.66
C SER A 57 -7.98 -3.42 -8.98
N ASN A 58 -8.88 -2.75 -8.26
CA ASN A 58 -10.27 -2.59 -8.68
C ASN A 58 -10.62 -1.09 -8.63
N PRO A 59 -10.88 -0.44 -9.78
CA PRO A 59 -11.24 0.97 -9.84
C PRO A 59 -12.67 1.27 -9.34
N ASN A 60 -13.59 0.31 -9.40
CA ASN A 60 -15.01 0.49 -9.07
C ASN A 60 -15.50 -0.71 -8.25
N GLY A 61 -15.27 -0.68 -6.94
CA GLY A 61 -15.72 -1.75 -6.05
C GLY A 61 -17.10 -1.50 -5.47
N GLU A 62 -17.85 -2.56 -5.17
CA GLU A 62 -19.11 -2.45 -4.42
C GLU A 62 -18.87 -2.11 -2.94
N ARG A 63 -17.75 -2.59 -2.38
CA ARG A 63 -17.40 -2.43 -0.94
C ARG A 63 -16.46 -1.25 -0.67
N PHE A 64 -15.69 -0.84 -1.68
CA PHE A 64 -14.66 0.19 -1.62
C PHE A 64 -14.80 1.03 -2.88
N VAL A 65 -14.60 2.36 -2.80
CA VAL A 65 -14.57 3.22 -3.98
C VAL A 65 -13.60 2.62 -4.99
N CYS A 66 -12.35 2.39 -4.55
CA CYS A 66 -11.36 1.63 -5.27
C CYS A 66 -10.38 0.96 -4.29
N TRP A 67 -9.60 0.02 -4.80
CA TRP A 67 -8.45 -0.53 -4.08
C TRP A 67 -7.31 -0.91 -5.02
N LYS A 68 -6.08 -0.86 -4.50
CA LYS A 68 -4.88 -1.23 -5.24
C LYS A 68 -3.89 -1.94 -4.33
N LYS A 69 -3.34 -3.05 -4.81
CA LYS A 69 -2.33 -3.85 -4.12
C LYS A 69 -1.01 -3.76 -4.87
N PHE A 70 0.05 -3.47 -4.12
CA PHE A 70 1.42 -3.47 -4.61
C PHE A 70 2.24 -4.55 -3.92
N VAL A 71 3.25 -5.03 -4.61
CA VAL A 71 4.25 -5.97 -4.09
C VAL A 71 5.64 -5.41 -4.34
N CYS A 72 6.57 -5.71 -3.43
CA CYS A 72 7.96 -5.29 -3.61
C CYS A 72 8.49 -5.80 -4.96
N HIS A 73 9.30 -4.99 -5.64
CA HIS A 73 9.97 -5.38 -6.87
C HIS A 73 10.88 -6.59 -6.70
N HIS A 74 11.27 -6.98 -5.48
CA HIS A 74 12.00 -8.20 -5.15
C HIS A 74 11.12 -9.41 -4.82
N SER A 75 9.80 -9.27 -4.85
CA SER A 75 8.87 -10.41 -4.71
C SER A 75 9.01 -11.40 -5.88
N GLY A 76 8.42 -12.58 -5.72
CA GLY A 76 8.31 -13.58 -6.79
C GLY A 76 7.28 -13.26 -7.88
N PHE A 77 6.62 -12.09 -7.80
CA PHE A 77 5.61 -11.70 -8.79
C PHE A 77 6.25 -11.53 -10.18
N MET A 78 5.74 -12.27 -11.16
CA MET A 78 6.23 -12.29 -12.55
C MET A 78 7.73 -12.63 -12.68
N LYS A 79 8.25 -13.46 -11.77
CA LYS A 79 9.66 -13.90 -11.80
C LYS A 79 9.78 -15.40 -11.72
N VAL A 80 10.88 -15.89 -12.30
CA VAL A 80 11.28 -17.30 -12.20
C VAL A 80 11.75 -17.63 -10.78
N SER A 81 11.58 -18.90 -10.40
CA SER A 81 12.14 -19.47 -9.17
C SER A 81 13.67 -19.44 -9.22
N ALA A 82 14.31 -19.58 -8.05
CA ALA A 82 15.76 -19.63 -7.95
C ALA A 82 16.37 -20.76 -8.82
N ASP A 83 15.75 -21.94 -8.82
CA ASP A 83 16.21 -23.11 -9.57
C ASP A 83 16.16 -22.89 -11.10
N ALA A 84 15.22 -22.07 -11.56
CA ALA A 84 15.06 -21.71 -12.97
C ALA A 84 15.90 -20.48 -13.36
N ASN A 85 16.50 -19.76 -12.42
CA ASN A 85 17.27 -18.53 -12.65
C ASN A 85 18.72 -18.81 -13.06
N LYS A 86 18.92 -19.64 -14.09
CA LYS A 86 20.25 -20.14 -14.51
C LYS A 86 21.25 -19.04 -14.90
N ARG A 87 20.76 -17.85 -15.28
CA ARG A 87 21.58 -16.71 -15.71
C ARG A 87 21.63 -15.58 -14.66
N SER A 88 21.07 -15.81 -13.47
CA SER A 88 21.06 -14.84 -12.36
C SER A 88 20.45 -13.47 -12.68
N PHE A 89 19.57 -13.39 -13.69
CA PHE A 89 18.91 -12.14 -14.06
C PHE A 89 17.73 -11.78 -13.15
N SER A 90 17.03 -12.79 -12.62
CA SER A 90 15.93 -12.57 -11.70
C SER A 90 16.46 -12.16 -10.33
N LYS A 91 16.15 -10.93 -9.90
CA LYS A 91 16.40 -10.44 -8.54
C LYS A 91 15.25 -10.82 -7.60
N ASN A 92 14.81 -12.07 -7.64
CA ASN A 92 13.77 -12.58 -6.73
C ASN A 92 14.40 -12.96 -5.39
N SER A 93 14.06 -12.25 -4.31
CA SER A 93 14.47 -12.62 -2.95
C SER A 93 13.33 -13.22 -2.13
N ASN A 94 12.22 -13.58 -2.79
CA ASN A 94 10.96 -14.00 -2.15
C ASN A 94 10.49 -12.98 -1.09
N CYS A 95 10.63 -11.69 -1.40
CA CYS A 95 10.15 -10.64 -0.52
C CYS A 95 8.62 -10.68 -0.38
N ASN A 96 8.14 -10.76 0.86
CA ASN A 96 6.71 -10.81 1.19
C ASN A 96 6.11 -9.43 1.47
N ALA A 97 6.88 -8.35 1.35
CA ALA A 97 6.40 -7.00 1.59
C ALA A 97 5.33 -6.59 0.57
N THR A 98 4.20 -6.10 1.07
CA THR A 98 3.06 -5.65 0.25
C THR A 98 2.47 -4.36 0.79
N ILE A 99 1.96 -3.52 -0.11
CA ILE A 99 1.12 -2.37 0.24
C ILE A 99 -0.29 -2.67 -0.24
N ASN A 100 -1.28 -2.44 0.62
CA ASN A 100 -2.69 -2.61 0.28
C ASN A 100 -3.46 -1.33 0.61
N ILE A 101 -3.82 -0.58 -0.43
CA ILE A 101 -4.58 0.67 -0.29
C ILE A 101 -6.04 0.37 -0.62
N LYS A 102 -6.94 0.74 0.30
CA LYS A 102 -8.39 0.57 0.16
C LYS A 102 -9.09 1.89 0.48
N VAL A 103 -9.72 2.49 -0.51
CA VAL A 103 -10.50 3.72 -0.34
C VAL A 103 -11.91 3.33 0.08
N LYS A 104 -12.28 3.68 1.31
CA LYS A 104 -13.60 3.33 1.86
C LYS A 104 -14.70 4.19 1.25
N LEU A 105 -15.89 3.60 1.09
CA LEU A 105 -17.09 4.34 0.75
C LEU A 105 -17.54 5.22 1.92
N ASP A 106 -17.91 6.45 1.60
CA ASP A 106 -18.57 7.35 2.54
C ASP A 106 -20.10 7.14 2.49
N THR A 107 -20.60 6.34 3.41
CA THR A 107 -22.01 5.94 3.53
C THR A 107 -22.51 6.34 4.91
N ALA A 108 -23.82 6.44 5.10
CA ALA A 108 -24.40 6.72 6.42
C ALA A 108 -23.94 5.70 7.49
N THR A 109 -23.75 4.44 7.11
CA THR A 109 -23.25 3.39 8.03
C THR A 109 -21.77 3.57 8.35
N SER A 110 -20.92 3.89 7.37
CA SER A 110 -19.50 4.12 7.61
C SER A 110 -19.25 5.40 8.41
N ARG A 111 -20.05 6.46 8.19
CA ARG A 111 -20.11 7.65 9.06
C ARG A 111 -20.60 7.37 10.48
N ARG A 112 -21.26 6.24 10.77
CA ARG A 112 -21.65 5.89 12.15
C ARG A 112 -20.61 5.05 12.87
N LYS A 113 -19.79 4.30 12.13
CA LYS A 113 -18.89 3.28 12.68
C LYS A 113 -17.39 3.62 12.58
N ASP A 114 -17.01 4.45 11.61
CA ASP A 114 -15.61 4.80 11.36
C ASP A 114 -15.35 6.22 11.88
N SER A 115 -14.64 6.32 13.01
CA SER A 115 -14.30 7.60 13.64
C SER A 115 -13.50 8.54 12.73
N PHE A 116 -12.77 8.01 11.76
CA PHE A 116 -12.02 8.82 10.80
C PHE A 116 -12.92 9.50 9.77
N ILE A 117 -14.04 8.86 9.41
CA ILE A 117 -15.03 9.43 8.49
C ILE A 117 -15.95 10.39 9.25
N GLN A 118 -16.27 10.08 10.52
CA GLN A 118 -17.10 10.92 11.39
C GLN A 118 -16.58 12.34 11.57
N VAL A 119 -15.28 12.47 11.80
CA VAL A 119 -14.67 13.71 12.28
C VAL A 119 -14.14 14.56 11.11
N SER A 120 -14.40 14.15 9.85
CA SER A 120 -13.78 14.75 8.64
C SER A 120 -12.32 15.10 8.87
N LYS A 121 -11.56 14.19 9.49
CA LYS A 121 -10.17 14.47 9.91
C LYS A 121 -9.23 14.69 8.73
N PHE A 122 -9.72 14.47 7.50
CA PHE A 122 -8.98 14.45 6.24
C PHE A 122 -9.87 14.84 5.05
#